data_AF-A0A3B0PCA9-F1
#
_entry.id   AF-A0A3B0PCA9-F1
#
_cell.length_a   1.000
_cell.length_b   1.000
_cell.length_c   1.000
_cell.angle_alpha   90.00
_cell.angle_beta   90.00
_cell.angle_gamma   90.00
#
_symmetry.space_group_name_H-M   'P 1'
#
loop_
_entity.id
_entity.type
_entity.pdbx_description
1 polymer ?
#
loop_
_entity_poly.entity_id
_entity_poly.type
_entity_poly.pdbx_seq_one_letter_code
_entity_poly.pdbx_strand_id
1 'polypeptide(L)'
;MIATKLENRESFRSAQKIAIRSALKAGAKGIKTAVSGRLNGVDMARTEGYSEGEMKLHTLRQDVSYATATARTTYGAIGVKVW
;
A
#
# COMPACT_ATOMS: atom_id res chain seq x y z
N MET A 1 -4.84 -2.64 7.71
CA MET A 1 -5.50 -1.34 7.47
C MET A 1 -5.86 -1.11 6.00
N ILE A 2 -4.90 -1.08 5.05
CA ILE A 2 -5.20 -0.81 3.64
C ILE A 2 -6.12 -1.89 3.04
N ALA A 3 -5.83 -3.17 3.25
CA ALA A 3 -6.64 -4.26 2.71
C ALA A 3 -8.11 -4.17 3.14
N THR A 4 -8.37 -3.97 4.43
CA THR A 4 -9.72 -3.80 4.99
C THR A 4 -10.47 -2.61 4.37
N LYS A 5 -9.79 -1.49 4.12
CA LYS A 5 -10.40 -0.33 3.45
C LYS A 5 -10.78 -0.64 1.99
N LEU A 6 -9.95 -1.41 1.30
CA LEU A 6 -10.23 -1.87 -0.08
C LEU A 6 -11.40 -2.86 -0.12
N GLU A 7 -11.53 -3.74 0.88
CA GLU A 7 -12.67 -4.65 1.02
C GLU A 7 -13.97 -3.88 1.25
N ASN A 8 -13.92 -2.80 2.03
CA ASN A 8 -15.01 -1.85 2.24
C ASN A 8 -15.29 -0.92 1.04
N ARG A 9 -14.64 -1.15 -0.12
CA ARG A 9 -14.80 -0.38 -1.35
C ARG A 9 -14.38 1.11 -1.24
N GLU A 10 -13.52 1.46 -0.28
CA GLU A 10 -12.88 2.78 -0.29
C GLU A 10 -11.92 2.90 -1.48
N SER A 11 -11.69 4.14 -1.93
CA SER A 11 -10.68 4.43 -2.96
C SER A 11 -9.29 4.01 -2.50
N PHE A 12 -8.61 3.22 -3.33
CA PHE A 12 -7.26 2.74 -3.03
C PHE A 12 -6.26 3.89 -2.83
N ARG A 13 -6.41 4.99 -3.58
CA ARG A 13 -5.59 6.19 -3.46
C ARG A 13 -5.75 6.85 -2.09
N SER A 14 -6.99 6.98 -1.62
CA SER A 14 -7.28 7.55 -0.30
C SER A 14 -6.77 6.63 0.81
N ALA A 15 -6.98 5.32 0.69
CA ALA A 15 -6.49 4.33 1.64
C ALA A 15 -4.95 4.36 1.77
N GLN A 16 -4.23 4.46 0.65
CA GLN A 16 -2.76 4.59 0.63
C GLN A 16 -2.30 5.90 1.28
N LYS A 17 -2.90 7.06 0.92
CA LYS A 17 -2.54 8.35 1.50
C LYS A 17 -2.76 8.40 3.02
N ILE A 18 -3.85 7.82 3.51
CA ILE A 18 -4.13 7.74 4.95
C ILE A 18 -3.06 6.89 5.64
N ALA A 19 -2.71 5.74 5.08
CA ALA A 19 -1.69 4.87 5.64
C ALA A 19 -0.31 5.56 5.69
N ILE A 20 0.06 6.28 4.64
CA ILE A 20 1.31 7.05 4.57
C ILE A 20 1.35 8.12 5.67
N ARG A 21 0.31 8.94 5.77
CA ARG A 21 0.22 9.96 6.83
C ARG A 21 0.26 9.37 8.23
N SER A 22 -0.39 8.22 8.44
CA SER A 22 -0.38 7.54 9.72
C SER A 22 1.01 7.02 10.09
N ALA A 23 1.76 6.47 9.13
CA ALA A 23 3.11 5.97 9.35
C ALA A 23 4.11 7.11 9.62
N LEU A 24 4.03 8.20 8.85
CA LEU A 24 4.85 9.40 9.07
C LEU A 24 4.57 10.02 10.44
N LYS A 25 3.28 10.09 10.84
CA LYS A 25 2.90 10.58 12.18
C LYS A 25 3.40 9.66 13.30
N ALA A 26 3.53 8.36 13.05
CA ALA A 26 4.12 7.40 13.99
C ALA A 26 5.66 7.49 14.08
N GLY A 27 6.30 8.37 13.30
CA GLY A 27 7.75 8.60 13.35
C GLY A 27 8.55 7.79 12.32
N ALA A 28 7.91 7.18 11.34
CA ALA A 28 8.62 6.52 10.24
C ALA A 28 9.39 7.55 9.39
N LYS A 29 10.65 7.24 9.05
CA LYS A 29 11.51 8.10 8.20
C LYS A 29 11.10 8.09 6.73
N GLY A 30 10.47 7.01 6.29
CA GLY A 30 9.94 6.84 4.96
C GLY A 30 9.01 5.63 4.91
N ILE A 31 8.10 5.64 3.95
CA ILE A 31 7.14 4.57 3.70
C ILE A 31 6.95 4.42 2.20
N LYS A 32 6.87 3.19 1.74
CA LYS A 32 6.47 2.85 0.37
C LYS A 32 5.25 1.95 0.45
N THR A 33 4.27 2.21 -0.40
CA THR A 33 3.11 1.34 -0.56
C THR A 33 2.95 1.01 -2.03
N ALA A 34 2.55 -0.23 -2.33
CA ALA A 34 2.20 -0.66 -3.67
C ALA A 34 0.96 -1.53 -3.59
N VAL A 35 -0.03 -1.21 -4.42
CA VAL A 35 -1.28 -1.95 -4.53
C VAL A 35 -1.38 -2.44 -5.96
N SER A 36 -1.60 -3.74 -6.15
CA SER A 36 -1.64 -4.40 -7.45
C SER A 36 -2.90 -5.24 -7.60
N GLY A 37 -3.61 -5.08 -8.72
CA GLY A 37 -4.80 -5.87 -9.03
C GLY A 37 -5.78 -5.10 -9.90
N ARG A 38 -7.04 -5.55 -9.93
CA ARG A 38 -8.14 -4.86 -10.63
C ARG A 38 -8.62 -3.66 -9.83
N LEU A 39 -7.85 -2.58 -9.87
CA LEU A 39 -8.12 -1.36 -9.12
C LEU A 39 -9.41 -0.69 -9.64
N ASN A 40 -10.29 -0.27 -8.72
CA ASN A 40 -11.60 0.30 -9.02
C ASN A 40 -12.54 -0.58 -9.89
N GLY A 41 -12.33 -1.90 -9.91
CA GLY A 41 -13.18 -2.82 -10.68
C GLY A 41 -12.95 -2.78 -12.20
N VAL A 42 -11.83 -2.19 -12.65
CA VAL A 42 -11.45 -2.18 -14.07
C VAL A 42 -10.95 -3.57 -14.49
N ASP A 43 -11.19 -3.96 -15.74
CA ASP A 43 -10.84 -5.29 -16.26
C ASP A 43 -9.36 -5.59 -16.28
N MET A 44 -8.52 -4.58 -16.49
CA MET A 44 -7.09 -4.73 -16.56
C MET A 44 -6.44 -4.50 -15.19
N ALA A 45 -5.62 -5.46 -14.76
CA ALA A 45 -4.86 -5.32 -13.52
C ALA A 45 -3.79 -4.23 -13.66
N ARG A 46 -3.68 -3.37 -12.65
CA ARG A 46 -2.67 -2.31 -12.59
C ARG A 46 -1.97 -2.33 -11.23
N THR A 47 -0.75 -1.83 -11.22
CA THR A 47 0.01 -1.60 -9.99
C THR A 47 0.17 -0.10 -9.78
N GLU A 48 -0.34 0.40 -8.67
CA GLU A 48 -0.18 1.80 -8.27
C GLU A 48 0.54 1.87 -6.92
N GLY A 49 1.60 2.66 -6.88
CA GLY A 49 2.44 2.80 -5.69
C GLY A 49 2.68 4.26 -5.35
N TYR A 50 2.81 4.51 -4.06
CA TYR A 50 3.18 5.80 -3.51
C TYR A 50 4.35 5.61 -2.54
N SER A 51 5.31 6.51 -2.60
CA SER A 51 6.45 6.55 -1.69
C SER A 51 6.61 7.95 -1.15
N GLU A 52 6.87 8.08 0.14
CA GLU A 52 7.10 9.35 0.82
C GLU A 52 8.21 9.18 1.86
N GLY A 53 9.08 10.18 2.00
CA GLY A 53 10.23 10.14 2.91
C GLY A 53 11.45 9.41 2.35
N GLU A 54 12.42 9.09 3.22
CA GLU A 54 13.69 8.46 2.85
C GLU A 54 13.66 6.94 3.09
N MET A 55 13.63 6.17 2.01
CA MET A 55 13.71 4.72 2.05
C MET A 55 14.65 4.18 0.97
N LYS A 56 15.80 3.63 1.39
CA LYS A 56 16.79 3.04 0.49
C LYS A 56 16.74 1.53 0.60
N LEU A 57 16.11 0.88 -0.38
CA LEU A 57 15.97 -0.59 -0.42
C LEU A 57 17.29 -1.33 -0.66
N HIS A 58 18.33 -0.63 -1.13
CA HIS A 58 19.65 -1.21 -1.40
C HIS A 58 20.57 -1.20 -0.16
N THR A 59 20.24 -0.43 0.87
CA THR A 59 21.09 -0.26 2.05
C THR A 59 20.73 -1.31 3.10
N LEU A 60 21.53 -2.38 3.22
CA LEU A 60 21.27 -3.49 4.16
C LEU A 60 21.24 -3.07 5.64
N ARG A 61 21.93 -1.98 6.01
CA ARG A 61 21.93 -1.44 7.38
C ARG A 61 20.65 -0.69 7.73
N GLN A 62 19.85 -0.29 6.73
CA GLN A 62 18.61 0.42 7.00
C GLN A 62 17.56 -0.56 7.53
N ASP A 63 16.98 -0.24 8.69
CA ASP A 63 15.87 -1.00 9.24
C ASP A 63 14.62 -0.73 8.39
N VAL A 64 14.20 -1.75 7.63
CA VAL A 64 13.05 -1.70 6.72
C VAL A 64 12.16 -2.89 7.03
N SER A 65 10.95 -2.60 7.48
CA SER A 65 9.92 -3.61 7.73
C SER A 65 9.06 -3.79 6.50
N TYR A 66 8.99 -5.01 5.97
CA TYR A 66 8.13 -5.33 4.84
C TYR A 66 6.93 -6.17 5.28
N ALA A 67 5.75 -5.82 4.80
CA ALA A 67 4.54 -6.58 5.03
C ALA A 67 3.70 -6.68 3.75
N THR A 68 2.99 -7.80 3.63
CA THR A 68 2.03 -8.03 2.55
C THR A 68 0.66 -8.35 3.10
N ALA A 69 -0.37 -7.94 2.37
CA ALA A 69 -1.75 -8.29 2.66
C ALA A 69 -2.51 -8.44 1.35
N THR A 70 -3.50 -9.33 1.34
CA THR A 70 -4.40 -9.50 0.20
C THR A 70 -5.79 -9.03 0.60
N ALA A 71 -6.36 -8.11 -0.16
CA ALA A 71 -7.74 -7.67 -0.01
C ALA A 71 -8.64 -8.52 -0.93
N ARG A 72 -9.66 -9.17 -0.36
CA ARG A 72 -10.62 -9.98 -1.12
C ARG A 72 -11.81 -9.12 -1.51
N THR A 73 -11.85 -8.68 -2.77
CA THR A 73 -12.97 -7.87 -3.29
C THR A 73 -13.89 -8.70 -4.18
N THR A 74 -15.07 -8.17 -4.49
CA THR A 74 -16.04 -8.83 -5.39
C THR A 74 -15.50 -9.02 -6.81
N TYR A 75 -14.52 -8.23 -7.24
CA TYR A 75 -13.95 -8.27 -8.59
C TYR A 75 -12.64 -9.05 -8.68
N GLY A 76 -12.22 -9.66 -7.56
CA GLY A 76 -11.00 -10.44 -7.44
C GLY A 76 -10.15 -10.04 -6.24
N ALA A 77 -8.91 -10.53 -6.22
CA ALA A 77 -7.95 -10.22 -5.17
C ALA A 77 -7.09 -9.00 -5.53
N ILE A 78 -6.88 -8.12 -4.56
CA ILE A 78 -5.95 -7.00 -4.67
C ILE A 78 -4.78 -7.26 -3.71
N GLY A 79 -3.57 -7.31 -4.26
CA GLY A 79 -2.34 -7.42 -3.48
C GLY A 79 -1.91 -6.06 -2.95
N VAL A 80 -1.56 -6.00 -1.67
CA VAL A 80 -1.00 -4.81 -1.00
C VAL A 80 0.37 -5.17 -0.46
N LYS A 81 1.36 -4.35 -0.78
CA LYS A 81 2.73 -4.43 -0.30
C LYS A 81 3.09 -3.10 0.36
N VAL A 82 3.67 -3.16 1.55
CA VAL A 82 4.11 -1.99 2.31
C VAL A 82 5.54 -2.24 2.77
N TRP A 83 6.36 -1.19 2.65
CA TRP A 83 7.70 -1.09 3.18
C TRP A 83 7.74 0.12 4.10
#